data_AF-A0A8K0LEY3-F1
#
_entry.id   AF-A0A8K0LEY3-F1
#
_cell.length_a   1.000
_cell.length_b   1.000
_cell.length_c   1.000
_cell.angle_alpha   90.00
_cell.angle_beta   90.00
_cell.angle_gamma   90.00
#
_symmetry.space_group_name_H-M   'P 1'
#
loop_
_entity.id
_entity.type
_entity.pdbx_description
1 polymer ?
#
loop_
_entity_poly.entity_id
_entity_poly.type
_entity_poly.pdbx_seq_one_letter_code
_entity_poly.pdbx_strand_id
1 'polypeptide(L)'
;MADTAQVPVEKEVGSTTGAAANPNGVHHRAVHDPRNPMANIHADDQGRLPAFGGEFQPGLWRSVEHRKFANPAPLGLSAFALTTFVLSAVNLGARGVTAPNIAVPLALGYGGLVQLLAGMWEMAVGNTFGATALSSYGGFWIAYGILLTPAWNILGEGGPYAAAAEVDPKMGNSAVGFFLTGWFIFTTILLLCTLRSTIMFFLLFFTLDLAFLMLACGEYATNNGAADAAKKLTQAGGGFGMLAAFLAWYNAFAGIADSSNSFFLIPVFHFPWSEKGREARLAKTASRTSA
;
A
#
# COMPACT_ATOMS: atom_id res chain seq x y z
N MET A 1 19.64 36.16 47.40
CA MET A 1 18.63 36.78 46.51
C MET A 1 17.96 35.65 45.76
N ALA A 2 16.75 35.33 46.18
CA ALA A 2 15.77 34.58 45.41
C ALA A 2 15.43 35.37 44.13
N ASP A 3 15.09 34.73 43.01
CA ASP A 3 13.71 34.36 42.76
C ASP A 3 13.57 33.41 41.56
N THR A 4 12.55 32.57 41.67
CA THR A 4 12.07 31.47 40.84
C THR A 4 11.05 31.90 39.81
N ALA A 5 10.89 31.10 38.72
CA ALA A 5 9.61 30.68 38.10
C ALA A 5 9.86 30.30 36.61
N GLN A 6 9.26 29.29 35.97
CA GLN A 6 8.35 28.19 36.30
C GLN A 6 8.38 27.22 35.09
N VAL A 7 8.15 25.93 35.31
CA VAL A 7 7.90 24.88 34.29
C VAL A 7 6.37 24.80 34.03
N PRO A 8 5.89 24.40 32.83
CA PRO A 8 5.33 23.05 32.64
C PRO A 8 5.59 22.42 31.23
N VAL A 9 6.15 21.21 31.14
CA VAL A 9 5.51 19.91 30.77
C VAL A 9 4.81 19.86 29.39
N GLU A 10 5.37 19.12 28.41
CA GLU A 10 4.69 17.99 27.73
C GLU A 10 5.59 17.11 26.81
N LYS A 11 5.53 15.79 27.07
CA LYS A 11 5.58 14.63 26.16
C LYS A 11 6.76 14.38 25.22
N GLU A 12 7.78 13.70 25.76
CA GLU A 12 8.58 12.73 24.99
C GLU A 12 7.82 11.40 24.90
N VAL A 13 7.38 11.02 23.69
CA VAL A 13 6.84 9.68 23.41
C VAL A 13 8.00 8.78 23.04
N GLY A 14 8.26 7.80 23.92
CA GLY A 14 9.48 7.02 23.97
C GLY A 14 9.75 6.13 22.74
N SER A 15 10.96 6.28 22.19
CA SER A 15 11.67 5.18 21.55
C SER A 15 12.51 4.46 22.61
N THR A 16 11.95 3.45 23.27
CA THR A 16 12.72 2.53 24.11
C THR A 16 12.96 1.22 23.37
N THR A 17 13.75 1.29 22.28
CA THR A 17 14.61 0.15 21.90
C THR A 17 15.94 0.31 22.63
N GLY A 18 15.87 0.19 23.96
CA GLY A 18 17.04 0.03 24.79
C GLY A 18 17.52 -1.41 24.65
N ALA A 19 18.63 -1.60 23.94
CA ALA A 19 19.46 -2.77 24.09
C ALA A 19 19.97 -2.82 25.53
N ALA A 20 19.17 -3.38 26.44
CA ALA A 20 19.64 -3.79 27.74
C ALA A 20 20.45 -5.07 27.51
N ALA A 21 21.77 -4.93 27.46
CA ALA A 21 22.69 -6.04 27.60
C ALA A 21 22.31 -6.80 28.90
N ASN A 22 21.80 -8.02 28.75
CA ASN A 22 21.47 -8.89 29.88
C ASN A 22 22.79 -9.32 30.56
N PRO A 23 23.08 -8.92 31.81
CA PRO A 23 24.34 -9.28 32.46
C PRO A 23 24.40 -10.75 32.93
N ASN A 24 23.30 -11.51 32.78
CA ASN A 24 23.16 -12.86 33.35
C ASN A 24 23.07 -13.96 32.28
N GLY A 25 23.89 -13.87 31.23
CA GLY A 25 24.09 -14.97 30.28
C GLY A 25 24.86 -16.13 30.92
N VAL A 26 24.18 -16.94 31.76
CA VAL A 26 24.75 -18.19 32.28
C VAL A 26 24.80 -19.19 31.13
N HIS A 27 25.99 -19.44 30.60
CA HIS A 27 26.25 -20.55 29.68
C HIS A 27 26.05 -21.89 30.42
N HIS A 28 24.83 -22.43 30.38
CA HIS A 28 24.58 -23.79 30.83
C HIS A 28 25.13 -24.78 29.79
N ARG A 29 26.34 -25.29 30.03
CA ARG A 29 26.86 -26.49 29.35
C ARG A 29 25.88 -27.64 29.58
N ALA A 30 25.22 -28.11 28.52
CA ALA A 30 24.31 -29.25 28.58
C ALA A 30 25.08 -30.51 29.05
N VAL A 31 24.73 -31.02 30.22
CA VAL A 31 25.26 -32.29 30.74
C VAL A 31 24.50 -33.41 30.03
N HIS A 32 25.22 -34.24 29.27
CA HIS A 32 24.66 -35.36 28.53
C HIS A 32 24.21 -36.46 29.51
N ASP A 33 22.90 -36.64 29.72
CA ASP A 33 22.32 -37.77 30.46
C ASP A 33 21.75 -38.81 29.47
N PRO A 34 22.42 -39.97 29.28
CA PRO A 34 22.00 -41.00 28.33
C PRO A 34 20.70 -41.73 28.73
N ARG A 35 20.13 -41.46 29.91
CA ARG A 35 18.88 -42.08 30.39
C ARG A 35 17.61 -41.30 30.09
N ASN A 36 17.75 -40.05 29.61
CA ASN A 36 16.62 -39.21 29.24
C ASN A 36 16.72 -38.76 27.77
N PRO A 37 16.04 -39.44 26.83
CA PRO A 37 16.08 -39.08 25.41
C PRO A 37 15.54 -37.67 25.13
N MET A 38 14.81 -37.07 26.08
CA MET A 38 14.26 -35.72 25.98
C MET A 38 15.23 -34.62 26.46
N ALA A 39 16.35 -34.98 27.10
CA ALA A 39 17.32 -33.99 27.60
C ALA A 39 18.04 -33.24 26.48
N ASN A 40 18.11 -33.83 25.27
CA ASN A 40 18.88 -33.30 24.14
C ASN A 40 18.02 -32.64 23.05
N ILE A 41 16.69 -32.56 23.19
CA ILE A 41 15.80 -31.98 22.15
C ILE A 41 16.05 -30.48 21.98
N HIS A 42 16.71 -29.84 22.95
CA HIS A 42 16.90 -28.40 23.02
C HIS A 42 18.38 -28.00 23.20
N ALA A 43 19.32 -28.93 22.96
CA ALA A 43 20.77 -28.74 23.15
C ALA A 43 21.46 -27.99 21.98
N ASP A 44 20.72 -27.18 21.22
CA ASP A 44 21.28 -26.35 20.14
C ASP A 44 21.76 -25.03 20.76
N ASP A 45 22.99 -24.59 20.46
CA ASP A 45 23.71 -23.46 21.09
C ASP A 45 23.17 -22.07 20.67
N GLN A 46 21.92 -22.02 20.22
CA GLN A 46 21.25 -20.82 19.71
C GLN A 46 20.32 -20.26 20.77
N GLY A 47 20.44 -18.97 21.09
CA GLY A 47 19.59 -18.28 22.06
C GLY A 47 18.11 -18.44 21.74
N ARG A 48 17.33 -18.95 22.69
CA ARG A 48 15.88 -19.12 22.59
C ARG A 48 15.19 -18.20 23.58
N LEU A 49 14.16 -17.52 23.12
CA LEU A 49 13.38 -16.64 23.97
C LEU A 49 12.32 -17.46 24.73
N PRO A 50 12.00 -17.09 25.98
CA PRO A 50 10.99 -17.80 26.77
C PRO A 50 9.60 -17.69 26.13
N ALA A 51 8.74 -18.65 26.41
CA ALA A 51 7.34 -18.57 26.01
C ALA A 51 6.66 -17.40 26.76
N PHE A 52 5.93 -16.55 26.04
CA PHE A 52 5.24 -15.40 26.60
C PHE A 52 3.86 -15.24 25.95
N GLY A 53 2.82 -15.27 26.77
CA GLY A 53 1.43 -15.23 26.31
C GLY A 53 1.03 -13.91 25.64
N GLY A 54 1.67 -12.79 25.99
CA GLY A 54 1.40 -11.48 25.38
C GLY A 54 1.94 -11.34 23.95
N GLU A 55 2.89 -12.17 23.55
CA GLU A 55 3.43 -12.26 22.17
C GLU A 55 2.79 -13.42 21.38
N PHE A 56 1.74 -14.05 21.93
CA PHE A 56 1.03 -15.17 21.32
C PHE A 56 1.93 -16.37 20.97
N GLN A 57 2.97 -16.61 21.79
CA GLN A 57 3.98 -17.61 21.52
C GLN A 57 3.93 -18.78 22.53
N PRO A 58 3.40 -19.95 22.15
CA PRO A 58 3.09 -21.03 23.09
C PRO A 58 4.31 -21.87 23.53
N GLY A 59 5.54 -21.55 23.08
CA GLY A 59 6.73 -22.35 23.40
C GLY A 59 8.07 -21.66 23.14
N LEU A 60 9.15 -22.40 23.40
CA LEU A 60 10.53 -21.99 23.09
C LEU A 60 10.69 -21.80 21.58
N TRP A 61 10.98 -20.57 21.17
CA TRP A 61 11.10 -20.21 19.76
C TRP A 61 12.47 -19.61 19.46
N ARG A 62 12.93 -19.78 18.21
CA ARG A 62 14.20 -19.23 17.73
C ARG A 62 13.95 -17.84 17.14
N SER A 63 14.81 -16.87 17.44
CA SER A 63 14.73 -15.56 16.79
C SER A 63 14.78 -15.73 15.27
N VAL A 64 13.92 -15.00 14.55
CA VAL A 64 13.80 -15.09 13.08
C VAL A 64 14.79 -14.14 12.40
N GLU A 65 15.82 -13.66 13.12
CA GLU A 65 16.75 -12.58 12.73
C GLU A 65 17.50 -12.82 11.42
N HIS A 66 17.48 -14.03 10.87
CA HIS A 66 18.18 -14.39 9.64
C HIS A 66 17.29 -14.89 8.48
N ARG A 67 15.95 -14.78 8.54
CA ARG A 67 15.11 -15.07 7.36
C ARG A 67 14.95 -13.85 6.47
N LYS A 68 15.42 -13.96 5.23
CA LYS A 68 15.11 -13.00 4.17
C LYS A 68 13.71 -13.27 3.63
N PHE A 69 12.78 -12.34 3.86
CA PHE A 69 11.44 -12.40 3.28
C PHE A 69 11.46 -12.05 1.78
N ALA A 70 10.50 -12.59 1.03
CA ALA A 70 10.26 -12.17 -0.35
C ALA A 70 9.73 -10.73 -0.39
N ASN A 71 9.93 -10.04 -1.51
CA ASN A 71 9.35 -8.71 -1.73
C ASN A 71 7.85 -8.84 -2.06
N PRO A 72 6.93 -8.35 -1.20
CA PRO A 72 5.50 -8.45 -1.44
C PRO A 72 4.97 -7.36 -2.38
N ALA A 73 5.74 -6.30 -2.66
CA ALA A 73 5.31 -5.16 -3.47
C ALA A 73 4.73 -5.56 -4.84
N PRO A 74 5.37 -6.45 -5.63
CA PRO A 74 4.88 -6.77 -6.96
C PRO A 74 3.52 -7.48 -6.95
N LEU A 75 3.22 -8.24 -5.90
CA LEU A 75 1.91 -8.88 -5.73
C LEU A 75 0.83 -7.81 -5.54
N GLY A 76 1.07 -6.87 -4.62
CA GLY A 76 0.13 -5.78 -4.37
C GLY A 76 -0.04 -4.84 -5.57
N LEU A 77 1.05 -4.52 -6.27
CA LEU A 77 1.00 -3.71 -7.49
C LEU A 77 0.25 -4.42 -8.62
N SER A 78 0.38 -5.73 -8.76
CA SER A 78 -0.38 -6.51 -9.76
C SER A 78 -1.86 -6.60 -9.42
N ALA A 79 -2.20 -6.75 -8.13
CA ALA A 79 -3.56 -6.72 -7.62
C ALA A 79 -4.27 -5.39 -7.89
N PHE A 80 -3.56 -4.30 -7.59
CA PHE A 80 -3.99 -2.96 -7.94
C PHE A 80 -4.19 -2.80 -9.45
N ALA A 81 -3.16 -3.13 -10.24
CA ALA A 81 -3.14 -2.89 -11.68
C ALA A 81 -4.31 -3.56 -12.40
N LEU A 82 -4.56 -4.84 -12.13
CA LEU A 82 -5.64 -5.57 -12.80
C LEU A 82 -7.02 -5.00 -12.46
N THR A 83 -7.25 -4.68 -11.18
CA THR A 83 -8.52 -4.16 -10.71
C THR A 83 -8.78 -2.75 -11.28
N THR A 84 -7.75 -1.90 -11.25
CA THR A 84 -7.78 -0.55 -11.85
C THR A 84 -8.00 -0.61 -13.36
N PHE A 85 -7.32 -1.52 -14.07
CA PHE A 85 -7.45 -1.69 -15.51
C PHE A 85 -8.91 -1.99 -15.90
N VAL A 86 -9.54 -2.96 -15.23
CA VAL A 86 -10.92 -3.37 -15.54
C VAL A 86 -11.91 -2.25 -15.25
N LEU A 87 -11.81 -1.59 -14.08
CA LEU A 87 -12.67 -0.45 -13.77
C LEU A 87 -12.46 0.70 -14.77
N SER A 88 -11.21 0.97 -15.14
CA SER A 88 -10.85 2.04 -16.10
C SER A 88 -11.40 1.77 -17.49
N ALA A 89 -11.39 0.51 -17.95
CA ALA A 89 -12.01 0.13 -19.21
C ALA A 89 -13.52 0.39 -19.21
N VAL A 90 -14.21 0.12 -18.09
CA VAL A 90 -15.64 0.46 -17.93
C VAL A 90 -15.86 1.97 -17.90
N ASN A 91 -15.05 2.72 -17.16
CA ASN A 91 -15.14 4.18 -17.09
C ASN A 91 -14.93 4.85 -18.46
N LEU A 92 -14.09 4.25 -19.32
CA LEU A 92 -13.89 4.68 -20.70
C LEU A 92 -15.06 4.31 -21.63
N GLY A 93 -15.97 3.44 -21.20
CA GLY A 93 -17.03 2.87 -22.04
C GLY A 93 -16.49 1.91 -23.09
N ALA A 94 -15.33 1.29 -22.82
CA ALA A 94 -14.71 0.37 -23.76
C ALA A 94 -15.68 -0.77 -24.10
N ARG A 95 -15.78 -1.10 -25.40
CA ARG A 95 -16.71 -2.13 -25.91
C ARG A 95 -18.19 -1.87 -25.60
N GLY A 96 -18.57 -0.65 -25.20
CA GLY A 96 -19.94 -0.30 -24.80
C GLY A 96 -20.33 -0.78 -23.41
N VAL A 97 -19.39 -1.27 -22.60
CA VAL A 97 -19.65 -1.67 -21.21
C VAL A 97 -19.62 -0.44 -20.31
N THR A 98 -20.73 -0.18 -19.63
CA THR A 98 -20.89 0.98 -18.74
C THR A 98 -21.17 0.59 -17.29
N ALA A 99 -21.58 -0.67 -17.03
CA ALA A 99 -21.86 -1.15 -15.69
C ALA A 99 -20.56 -1.52 -14.95
N PRO A 100 -20.26 -0.90 -13.79
CA PRO A 100 -19.01 -1.12 -13.07
C PRO A 100 -18.96 -2.45 -12.30
N ASN A 101 -20.08 -3.20 -12.22
CA ASN A 101 -20.21 -4.40 -11.39
C ASN A 101 -19.21 -5.52 -11.73
N ILE A 102 -18.65 -5.54 -12.94
CA ILE A 102 -17.57 -6.48 -13.29
C ILE A 102 -16.30 -6.25 -12.44
N ALA A 103 -16.11 -5.04 -11.89
CA ALA A 103 -15.01 -4.74 -10.98
C ALA A 103 -15.21 -5.36 -9.59
N VAL A 104 -16.43 -5.69 -9.16
CA VAL A 104 -16.72 -6.23 -7.80
C VAL A 104 -15.89 -7.48 -7.45
N PRO A 105 -15.86 -8.55 -8.26
CA PRO A 105 -15.07 -9.74 -7.92
C PRO A 105 -13.58 -9.45 -7.78
N LEU A 106 -13.03 -8.53 -8.60
CA LEU A 106 -11.63 -8.11 -8.51
C LEU A 106 -11.40 -7.20 -7.30
N ALA A 107 -12.32 -6.29 -7.03
CA ALA A 107 -12.28 -5.35 -5.92
C ALA A 107 -12.32 -6.06 -4.56
N LEU A 108 -13.09 -7.15 -4.43
CA LEU A 108 -13.11 -7.93 -3.19
C LEU A 108 -11.98 -8.97 -3.16
N GLY A 109 -11.78 -9.71 -4.25
CA GLY A 109 -10.88 -10.87 -4.27
C GLY A 109 -9.41 -10.54 -4.48
N TYR A 110 -9.07 -9.60 -5.36
CA TYR A 110 -7.69 -9.36 -5.77
C TYR A 110 -7.20 -7.97 -5.35
N GLY A 111 -7.68 -6.90 -5.98
CA GLY A 111 -7.38 -5.52 -5.60
C GLY A 111 -7.74 -5.20 -4.16
N GLY A 112 -8.69 -5.91 -3.57
CA GLY A 112 -9.01 -5.81 -2.14
C GLY A 112 -8.17 -6.73 -1.28
N LEU A 113 -8.59 -7.99 -1.17
CA LEU A 113 -8.02 -8.95 -0.24
C LEU A 113 -6.53 -9.22 -0.49
N VAL A 114 -6.14 -9.60 -1.71
CA VAL A 114 -4.74 -9.95 -1.99
C VAL A 114 -3.83 -8.73 -1.87
N GLN A 115 -4.29 -7.56 -2.29
CA GLN A 115 -3.53 -6.32 -2.13
C GLN A 115 -3.34 -5.94 -0.65
N LEU A 116 -4.38 -6.08 0.17
CA LEU A 116 -4.32 -5.87 1.61
C LEU A 116 -3.30 -6.83 2.26
N LEU A 117 -3.35 -8.12 1.90
CA LEU A 117 -2.40 -9.12 2.39
C LEU A 117 -0.96 -8.79 1.98
N ALA A 118 -0.73 -8.32 0.75
CA ALA A 118 0.58 -7.84 0.34
C ALA A 118 1.07 -6.67 1.21
N GLY A 119 0.20 -5.72 1.54
CA GLY A 119 0.50 -4.64 2.47
C GLY A 119 0.81 -5.09 3.91
N MET A 120 0.14 -6.14 4.40
CA MET A 120 0.48 -6.74 5.69
C MET A 120 1.89 -7.34 5.69
N TRP A 121 2.28 -7.98 4.58
CA TRP A 121 3.64 -8.50 4.42
C TRP A 121 4.69 -7.39 4.24
N GLU A 122 4.34 -6.24 3.67
CA GLU A 122 5.23 -5.07 3.65
C GLU A 122 5.58 -4.58 5.06
N MET A 123 4.64 -4.67 6.02
CA MET A 123 4.94 -4.37 7.42
C MET A 123 5.96 -5.36 7.99
N ALA A 124 5.81 -6.65 7.67
CA ALA A 124 6.72 -7.69 8.14
C ALA A 124 8.16 -7.51 7.63
N VAL A 125 8.35 -6.88 6.46
CA VAL A 125 9.68 -6.57 5.91
C VAL A 125 10.17 -5.15 6.22
N GLY A 126 9.42 -4.38 7.02
CA GLY A 126 9.80 -3.04 7.47
C GLY A 126 9.61 -1.92 6.45
N ASN A 127 8.80 -2.12 5.40
CA ASN A 127 8.54 -1.12 4.39
C ASN A 127 7.25 -0.33 4.70
N THR A 128 7.37 0.76 5.46
CA THR A 128 6.24 1.61 5.86
C THR A 128 5.46 2.17 4.68
N PHE A 129 6.15 2.58 3.60
CA PHE A 129 5.47 3.13 2.43
C PHE A 129 4.61 2.06 1.75
N GLY A 130 5.19 0.90 1.46
CA GLY A 130 4.49 -0.22 0.82
C GLY A 130 3.33 -0.70 1.67
N ALA A 131 3.55 -0.85 2.97
CA ALA A 131 2.54 -1.25 3.94
C ALA A 131 1.34 -0.31 3.93
N THR A 132 1.59 0.98 4.01
CA THR A 132 0.54 2.00 4.03
C THR A 132 -0.19 2.06 2.69
N ALA A 133 0.54 2.10 1.58
CA ALA A 133 -0.06 2.23 0.25
C ALA A 133 -0.89 1.00 -0.12
N LEU A 134 -0.30 -0.20 -0.05
CA LEU A 134 -0.98 -1.42 -0.50
C LEU A 134 -2.16 -1.79 0.40
N SER A 135 -2.02 -1.63 1.72
CA SER A 135 -3.12 -1.92 2.65
C SER A 135 -4.28 -0.95 2.47
N SER A 136 -3.99 0.35 2.33
CA SER A 136 -5.02 1.36 2.13
C SER A 136 -5.74 1.17 0.80
N TYR A 137 -5.04 0.94 -0.31
CA TYR A 137 -5.70 0.67 -1.60
C TYR A 137 -6.43 -0.68 -1.62
N GLY A 138 -5.96 -1.68 -0.86
CA GLY A 138 -6.74 -2.89 -0.56
C GLY A 138 -8.06 -2.56 0.14
N GLY A 139 -8.01 -1.73 1.17
CA GLY A 139 -9.19 -1.21 1.85
C GLY A 139 -10.12 -0.40 0.94
N PHE A 140 -9.57 0.45 0.06
CA PHE A 140 -10.32 1.17 -0.98
C PHE A 140 -11.13 0.20 -1.83
N TRP A 141 -10.49 -0.82 -2.39
CA TRP A 141 -11.14 -1.77 -3.27
C TRP A 141 -12.20 -2.60 -2.54
N ILE A 142 -11.95 -3.01 -1.30
CA ILE A 142 -12.97 -3.68 -0.48
C ILE A 142 -14.17 -2.76 -0.27
N ALA A 143 -13.95 -1.51 0.15
CA ALA A 143 -15.01 -0.54 0.38
C ALA A 143 -15.80 -0.23 -0.91
N TYR A 144 -15.12 -0.07 -2.04
CA TYR A 144 -15.74 0.19 -3.33
C TYR A 144 -16.50 -1.05 -3.85
N GLY A 145 -15.98 -2.25 -3.61
CA GLY A 145 -16.67 -3.51 -3.90
C GLY A 145 -17.96 -3.68 -3.09
N ILE A 146 -17.94 -3.31 -1.81
CA ILE A 146 -19.14 -3.26 -0.95
C ILE A 146 -20.15 -2.25 -1.51
N LEU A 147 -19.70 -1.04 -1.87
CA LEU A 147 -20.54 0.02 -2.44
C LEU A 147 -21.30 -0.44 -3.70
N LEU A 148 -20.63 -1.19 -4.58
CA LEU A 148 -21.20 -1.67 -5.85
C LEU A 148 -21.99 -2.97 -5.73
N THR A 149 -21.87 -3.69 -4.62
CA THR A 149 -22.52 -4.99 -4.44
C THR A 149 -24.00 -4.80 -4.09
N PRO A 150 -24.95 -5.29 -4.93
CA PRO A 150 -26.37 -5.02 -4.75
C PRO A 150 -26.94 -5.51 -3.41
N ALA A 151 -26.39 -6.59 -2.84
CA ALA A 151 -26.84 -7.16 -1.58
C ALA A 151 -26.68 -6.20 -0.37
N TRP A 152 -25.70 -5.29 -0.41
CA TRP A 152 -25.53 -4.27 0.63
C TRP A 152 -26.43 -3.04 0.41
N ASN A 153 -26.92 -2.87 -0.82
CA ASN A 153 -27.88 -1.85 -1.24
C ASN A 153 -27.64 -0.42 -0.70
N ILE A 154 -26.38 0.02 -0.67
CA ILE A 154 -26.02 1.34 -0.12
C ILE A 154 -26.61 2.45 -0.98
N LEU A 155 -26.39 2.40 -2.30
CA LEU A 155 -26.82 3.42 -3.26
C LEU A 155 -28.10 3.06 -4.04
N GLY A 156 -28.62 1.83 -3.90
CA GLY A 156 -29.74 1.34 -4.70
C GLY A 156 -31.11 1.75 -4.16
N GLU A 157 -32.16 1.35 -4.89
CA GLU A 157 -33.55 1.64 -4.53
C GLU A 157 -33.91 1.04 -3.16
N GLY A 158 -34.57 1.83 -2.31
CA GLY A 158 -34.85 1.46 -0.92
C GLY A 158 -33.64 1.48 0.02
N GLY A 159 -32.46 1.86 -0.46
CA GLY A 159 -31.26 2.09 0.35
C GLY A 159 -31.31 3.41 1.12
N PRO A 160 -30.31 3.67 1.99
CA PRO A 160 -30.25 4.87 2.82
C PRO A 160 -30.27 6.18 2.02
N TYR A 161 -29.64 6.18 0.83
CA TYR A 161 -29.65 7.37 -0.05
C TYR A 161 -30.94 7.50 -0.87
N ALA A 162 -31.71 6.42 -1.07
CA ALA A 162 -33.04 6.50 -1.69
C ALA A 162 -34.05 7.12 -0.73
N ALA A 163 -34.00 6.80 0.56
CA ALA A 163 -34.82 7.46 1.58
C ALA A 163 -34.44 8.96 1.75
N ALA A 164 -33.15 9.29 1.65
CA ALA A 164 -32.67 10.66 1.69
C ALA A 164 -33.00 11.48 0.42
N ALA A 165 -33.37 10.79 -0.68
CA ALA A 165 -33.72 11.44 -1.94
C ALA A 165 -35.01 12.28 -1.86
N GLU A 166 -35.86 12.05 -0.85
CA GLU A 166 -37.01 12.91 -0.57
C GLU A 166 -36.61 14.32 -0.11
N VAL A 167 -35.40 14.47 0.43
CA VAL A 167 -34.84 15.75 0.91
C VAL A 167 -33.90 16.36 -0.12
N ASP A 168 -32.96 15.57 -0.65
CA ASP A 168 -32.11 15.94 -1.78
C ASP A 168 -31.84 14.71 -2.67
N PRO A 169 -32.43 14.62 -3.87
CA PRO A 169 -32.30 13.48 -4.76
C PRO A 169 -30.86 13.24 -5.25
N LYS A 170 -29.94 14.17 -5.00
CA LYS A 170 -28.56 14.13 -5.51
C LYS A 170 -27.54 13.78 -4.42
N MET A 171 -27.97 13.56 -3.18
CA MET A 171 -27.11 13.31 -2.03
C MET A 171 -26.16 12.12 -2.21
N GLY A 172 -26.61 11.05 -2.88
CA GLY A 172 -25.81 9.86 -3.14
C GLY A 172 -24.53 10.15 -3.95
N ASN A 173 -24.65 10.92 -5.04
CA ASN A 173 -23.49 11.27 -5.88
C ASN A 173 -22.48 12.12 -5.09
N SER A 174 -22.94 13.08 -4.29
CA SER A 174 -22.04 13.88 -3.45
C SER A 174 -21.32 13.03 -2.41
N ALA A 175 -21.98 12.03 -1.83
CA ALA A 175 -21.34 11.13 -0.87
C ALA A 175 -20.24 10.27 -1.53
N VAL A 176 -20.47 9.75 -2.74
CA VAL A 176 -19.44 9.04 -3.52
C VAL A 176 -18.31 10.01 -3.92
N GLY A 177 -18.65 11.24 -4.30
CA GLY A 177 -17.68 12.29 -4.56
C GLY A 177 -16.77 12.59 -3.36
N PHE A 178 -17.34 12.68 -2.14
CA PHE A 178 -16.55 12.85 -0.91
C PHE A 178 -15.64 11.66 -0.64
N PHE A 179 -16.15 10.45 -0.82
CA PHE A 179 -15.35 9.22 -0.70
C PHE A 179 -14.13 9.28 -1.64
N LEU A 180 -14.33 9.58 -2.93
CA LEU A 180 -13.23 9.68 -3.91
C LEU A 180 -12.30 10.87 -3.63
N THR A 181 -12.82 11.98 -3.11
CA THR A 181 -12.01 13.15 -2.71
C THR A 181 -11.08 12.83 -1.54
N GLY A 182 -11.53 12.02 -0.57
CA GLY A 182 -10.67 11.51 0.49
C GLY A 182 -9.51 10.69 -0.05
N TRP A 183 -9.78 9.82 -1.05
CA TRP A 183 -8.76 9.03 -1.72
C TRP A 183 -7.80 9.85 -2.58
N PHE A 184 -8.29 10.93 -3.22
CA PHE A 184 -7.44 11.93 -3.86
C PHE A 184 -6.47 12.54 -2.86
N ILE A 185 -6.94 13.08 -1.73
CA ILE A 185 -6.09 13.71 -0.70
C ILE A 185 -5.04 12.71 -0.19
N PHE A 186 -5.45 11.48 0.13
CA PHE A 186 -4.53 10.43 0.57
C PHE A 186 -3.47 10.11 -0.50
N THR A 187 -3.88 10.01 -1.76
CA THR A 187 -2.97 9.72 -2.88
C THR A 187 -2.00 10.88 -3.11
N THR A 188 -2.44 12.13 -2.96
CA THR A 188 -1.59 13.32 -3.04
C THR A 188 -0.48 13.27 -1.98
N ILE A 189 -0.79 12.86 -0.75
CA ILE A 189 0.21 12.68 0.32
C ILE A 189 1.24 11.63 -0.09
N LEU A 190 0.80 10.46 -0.58
CA LEU A 190 1.72 9.41 -1.04
C LEU A 190 2.54 9.84 -2.26
N LEU A 191 1.94 10.60 -3.18
CA LEU A 191 2.61 11.16 -4.35
C LEU A 191 3.82 12.01 -3.94
N LEU A 192 3.66 12.88 -2.94
CA LEU A 192 4.78 13.69 -2.41
C LEU A 192 5.92 12.81 -1.88
N CYS A 193 5.60 11.67 -1.25
CA CYS A 193 6.60 10.71 -0.79
C CYS A 193 7.35 9.99 -1.93
N THR A 194 6.85 10.03 -3.18
CA THR A 194 7.50 9.38 -4.33
C THR A 194 8.51 10.27 -5.07
N LEU A 195 8.61 11.56 -4.74
CA LEU A 195 9.46 12.54 -5.45
C LEU A 195 10.97 12.23 -5.41
N ARG A 196 11.42 11.39 -4.48
CA ARG A 196 12.83 10.94 -4.39
C ARG A 196 13.04 9.52 -4.95
N SER A 197 12.00 8.92 -5.51
CA SER A 197 11.99 7.55 -6.03
C SER A 197 12.29 7.50 -7.55
N THR A 198 11.81 6.45 -8.22
CA THR A 198 11.88 6.27 -9.67
C THR A 198 10.81 7.10 -10.38
N ILE A 199 11.07 7.48 -11.62
CA ILE A 199 10.12 8.26 -12.44
C ILE A 199 8.83 7.46 -12.65
N MET A 200 8.94 6.15 -12.92
CA MET A 200 7.77 5.31 -13.15
C MET A 200 6.93 5.10 -11.89
N PHE A 201 7.56 5.10 -10.72
CA PHE A 201 6.84 5.04 -9.45
C PHE A 201 6.12 6.35 -9.14
N PHE A 202 6.76 7.49 -9.40
CA PHE A 202 6.10 8.78 -9.29
C PHE A 202 4.92 8.91 -10.26
N LEU A 203 5.11 8.54 -11.53
CA LEU A 203 4.06 8.62 -12.55
C LEU A 203 2.85 7.75 -12.20
N LEU A 204 3.06 6.59 -11.56
CA LEU A 204 1.99 5.73 -11.06
C LEU A 204 1.07 6.49 -10.10
N PHE A 205 1.64 7.10 -9.06
CA PHE A 205 0.88 7.85 -8.08
C PHE A 205 0.30 9.13 -8.68
N PHE A 206 1.01 9.80 -9.59
CA PHE A 206 0.53 11.01 -10.23
C PHE A 206 -0.69 10.76 -11.11
N THR A 207 -0.65 9.70 -11.93
CA THR A 207 -1.78 9.32 -12.77
C THR A 207 -2.94 8.80 -11.93
N LEU A 208 -2.68 8.06 -10.85
CA LEU A 208 -3.73 7.64 -9.91
C LEU A 208 -4.39 8.82 -9.19
N ASP A 209 -3.61 9.82 -8.77
CA ASP A 209 -4.09 11.05 -8.12
C ASP A 209 -5.06 11.80 -9.05
N LEU A 210 -4.66 11.98 -10.31
CA LEU A 210 -5.52 12.58 -11.34
C LEU A 210 -6.77 11.72 -11.62
N ALA A 211 -6.66 10.40 -11.59
CA ALA A 211 -7.81 9.52 -11.76
C ALA A 211 -8.86 9.74 -10.66
N PHE A 212 -8.46 9.75 -9.39
CA PHE A 212 -9.36 10.03 -8.27
C PHE A 212 -9.98 11.43 -8.36
N LEU A 213 -9.18 12.45 -8.70
CA LEU A 213 -9.67 13.81 -8.87
C LEU A 213 -10.75 13.89 -9.95
N MET A 214 -10.49 13.33 -11.13
CA MET A 214 -11.44 13.36 -12.24
C MET A 214 -12.72 12.58 -11.92
N LEU A 215 -12.62 11.42 -11.26
CA LEU A 215 -13.79 10.64 -10.86
C LEU A 215 -14.63 11.37 -9.81
N ALA A 216 -14.00 11.99 -8.80
CA ALA A 216 -14.70 12.80 -7.80
C ALA A 216 -15.42 13.99 -8.44
N CYS A 217 -14.74 14.72 -9.34
CA CYS A 217 -15.37 15.80 -10.10
C CYS A 217 -16.52 15.29 -10.98
N GLY A 218 -16.44 14.07 -11.52
CA GLY A 218 -17.50 13.43 -12.27
C GLY A 218 -18.77 13.25 -11.42
N GLU A 219 -18.63 12.74 -10.19
CA GLU A 219 -19.75 12.60 -9.25
C GLU A 219 -20.39 13.95 -8.89
N TYR A 220 -19.56 14.97 -8.62
CA TYR A 220 -20.07 16.32 -8.35
C TYR A 220 -20.76 16.95 -9.57
N ALA A 221 -20.24 16.71 -10.78
CA ALA A 221 -20.88 17.17 -12.01
C ALA A 221 -22.24 16.49 -12.24
N THR A 222 -22.35 15.20 -11.92
CA THR A 222 -23.64 14.46 -11.93
C THR A 222 -24.61 15.10 -10.94
N ASN A 223 -24.18 15.39 -9.71
CA ASN A 223 -24.99 16.10 -8.73
C ASN A 223 -25.46 17.47 -9.27
N ASN A 224 -24.57 18.24 -9.89
CA ASN A 224 -24.91 19.56 -10.46
C ASN A 224 -25.82 19.49 -11.71
N GLY A 225 -26.14 18.29 -12.22
CA GLY A 225 -26.96 18.11 -13.42
C GLY A 225 -26.20 18.31 -14.73
N ALA A 226 -24.87 18.42 -14.67
CA ALA A 226 -24.01 18.59 -15.84
C ALA A 226 -23.61 17.24 -16.45
N ALA A 227 -24.58 16.52 -17.02
CA ALA A 227 -24.42 15.13 -17.47
C ALA A 227 -23.28 14.94 -18.50
N ASP A 228 -23.11 15.87 -19.44
CA ASP A 228 -22.03 15.81 -20.42
C ASP A 228 -20.65 15.99 -19.79
N ALA A 229 -20.54 16.89 -18.82
CA ALA A 229 -19.30 17.11 -18.08
C ALA A 229 -18.97 15.90 -17.21
N ALA A 230 -19.96 15.35 -16.50
CA ALA A 230 -19.82 14.15 -15.70
C ALA A 230 -19.27 12.98 -16.52
N LYS A 231 -19.89 12.69 -17.67
CA LYS A 231 -19.42 11.63 -18.57
C LYS A 231 -17.98 11.83 -19.02
N LYS A 232 -17.61 13.04 -19.44
CA LYS A 232 -16.23 13.36 -19.88
C LYS A 232 -15.23 13.23 -18.74
N LEU A 233 -15.59 13.65 -17.53
CA LEU A 233 -14.76 13.53 -16.34
C LEU A 233 -14.56 12.07 -15.93
N THR A 234 -15.61 11.25 -15.96
CA THR A 234 -15.51 9.80 -15.72
C THR A 234 -14.60 9.13 -16.75
N GLN A 235 -14.72 9.49 -18.04
CA GLN A 235 -13.84 8.98 -19.09
C GLN A 235 -12.39 9.45 -18.91
N ALA A 236 -12.16 10.71 -18.52
CA ALA A 236 -10.82 11.21 -18.21
C ALA A 236 -10.20 10.46 -17.02
N GLY A 237 -10.99 10.22 -15.96
CA GLY A 237 -10.59 9.41 -14.81
C GLY A 237 -10.25 7.97 -15.21
N GLY A 238 -11.04 7.36 -16.08
CA GLY A 238 -10.72 6.05 -16.68
C GLY A 238 -9.44 6.07 -17.51
N GLY A 239 -9.18 7.13 -18.26
CA GLY A 239 -7.94 7.30 -19.02
C GLY A 239 -6.70 7.36 -18.12
N PHE A 240 -6.75 8.17 -17.06
CA PHE A 240 -5.67 8.23 -16.07
C PHE A 240 -5.52 6.93 -15.28
N GLY A 241 -6.63 6.28 -14.91
CA GLY A 241 -6.60 4.97 -14.27
C GLY A 241 -5.97 3.88 -15.14
N MET A 242 -6.22 3.92 -16.45
CA MET A 242 -5.58 3.02 -17.41
C MET A 242 -4.06 3.20 -17.43
N LEU A 243 -3.58 4.46 -17.47
CA LEU A 243 -2.15 4.77 -17.37
C LEU A 243 -1.56 4.29 -16.04
N ALA A 244 -2.25 4.52 -14.93
CA ALA A 244 -1.83 4.08 -13.61
C ALA A 244 -1.70 2.54 -13.53
N ALA A 245 -2.63 1.80 -14.15
CA ALA A 245 -2.58 0.34 -14.19
C ALA A 245 -1.35 -0.19 -14.94
N PHE A 246 -1.04 0.36 -16.12
CA PHE A 246 0.16 -0.04 -16.86
C PHE A 246 1.45 0.32 -16.14
N LEU A 247 1.50 1.50 -15.50
CA LEU A 247 2.63 1.90 -14.67
C LEU A 247 2.78 1.00 -13.43
N ALA A 248 1.68 0.52 -12.84
CA ALA A 248 1.71 -0.45 -11.75
C ALA A 248 2.27 -1.80 -12.19
N TRP A 249 1.84 -2.33 -13.34
CA TRP A 249 2.46 -3.53 -13.90
C TRP A 249 3.92 -3.34 -14.29
N TYR A 250 4.31 -2.15 -14.77
CA TYR A 250 5.72 -1.84 -15.02
C TYR A 250 6.55 -1.96 -13.72
N ASN A 251 6.10 -1.32 -12.64
CA ASN A 251 6.80 -1.39 -11.35
C ASN A 251 6.76 -2.81 -10.76
N ALA A 252 5.67 -3.57 -10.96
CA ALA A 252 5.59 -4.96 -10.55
C ALA A 252 6.59 -5.83 -11.32
N PHE A 253 6.68 -5.68 -12.64
CA PHE A 253 7.64 -6.39 -13.48
C PHE A 253 9.08 -6.06 -13.07
N ALA A 254 9.38 -4.79 -12.74
CA ALA A 254 10.69 -4.38 -12.25
C ALA A 254 11.07 -5.04 -10.92
N GLY A 255 10.07 -5.38 -10.09
CA GLY A 255 10.27 -6.06 -8.81
C GLY A 255 10.26 -7.59 -8.89
N ILE A 256 9.73 -8.17 -9.97
CA ILE A 256 9.71 -9.63 -10.21
C ILE A 256 10.92 -10.09 -11.02
N ALA A 257 11.29 -9.33 -12.05
CA ALA A 257 12.33 -9.71 -12.99
C ALA A 257 13.72 -9.63 -12.35
N ASP A 258 14.45 -10.73 -12.42
CA ASP A 258 15.86 -10.84 -12.04
C ASP A 258 16.67 -11.55 -13.14
N SER A 259 17.99 -11.64 -12.97
CA SER A 259 18.89 -12.27 -13.94
C SER A 259 18.72 -13.79 -14.07
N SER A 260 17.98 -14.42 -13.17
CA SER A 260 17.70 -15.86 -13.19
C SER A 260 16.40 -16.21 -13.89
N ASN A 261 15.42 -15.30 -13.89
CA ASN A 261 14.07 -15.55 -14.40
C ASN A 261 13.69 -14.72 -15.65
N SER A 262 14.50 -13.73 -16.04
CA SER A 262 14.22 -12.86 -17.19
C SER A 262 15.40 -12.75 -18.15
N PHE A 263 15.11 -12.76 -19.45
CA PHE A 263 16.08 -12.49 -20.51
C PHE A 263 16.53 -11.02 -20.56
N PHE A 264 15.71 -10.12 -20.03
CA PHE A 264 16.00 -8.68 -20.00
C PHE A 264 15.49 -8.04 -18.71
N LEU A 265 16.25 -7.09 -18.18
CA LEU A 265 15.85 -6.28 -17.03
C LEU A 265 15.33 -4.95 -17.55
N ILE A 266 14.17 -4.52 -17.06
CA ILE A 266 13.62 -3.23 -17.48
C ILE A 266 14.37 -2.07 -16.82
N PRO A 267 14.59 -0.97 -17.57
CA PRO A 267 15.33 0.16 -17.06
C PRO A 267 14.55 0.87 -15.96
N VAL A 268 15.20 1.16 -14.85
CA VAL A 268 14.61 1.95 -13.77
C VAL A 268 15.20 3.36 -13.82
N PHE A 269 14.39 4.32 -14.27
CA PHE A 269 14.82 5.71 -14.36
C PHE A 269 14.62 6.41 -13.02
N HIS A 270 15.67 7.07 -12.53
CA HIS A 270 15.68 7.79 -11.26
C HIS A 270 15.68 9.30 -11.50
N PHE A 271 15.06 10.06 -10.58
CA PHE A 271 15.12 11.52 -10.65
C PHE A 271 16.56 12.04 -10.50
N PRO A 272 16.93 13.16 -11.15
CA PRO A 272 18.28 13.74 -11.07
C PRO A 272 18.74 14.13 -9.66
N TRP A 273 17.77 14.39 -8.76
CA TRP A 273 18.00 14.74 -7.35
C TRP A 273 17.83 13.56 -6.38
N SER A 274 17.42 12.39 -6.86
CA SER A 274 17.41 11.16 -6.05
C SER A 274 18.84 10.73 -5.70
N GLU A 275 19.02 9.93 -4.65
CA GLU A 275 20.35 9.45 -4.23
C GLU A 275 21.06 8.69 -5.35
N LYS A 276 20.39 7.70 -5.95
CA LYS A 276 20.92 6.97 -7.13
C LYS A 276 21.17 7.89 -8.33
N GLY A 277 20.35 8.92 -8.53
CA GLY A 277 20.59 9.93 -9.56
C GLY A 277 21.84 10.76 -9.31
N ARG A 278 22.11 11.12 -8.05
CA ARG A 278 23.34 11.80 -7.63
C ARG A 278 24.56 10.89 -7.79
N GLU A 279 24.47 9.63 -7.38
CA GLU A 279 25.53 8.62 -7.56
C GLU A 279 25.92 8.46 -9.02
N ALA A 280 24.93 8.29 -9.92
CA ALA A 280 25.17 8.17 -11.35
C ALA A 280 25.86 9.41 -11.94
N ARG A 281 25.49 10.62 -11.48
CA ARG A 281 26.15 11.87 -11.90
C ARG A 281 27.58 11.95 -11.39
N LEU A 282 27.83 11.59 -10.13
CA LEU A 282 29.17 11.60 -9.53
C LEU A 282 30.09 10.59 -10.24
N ALA A 283 29.61 9.39 -10.54
CA ALA A 283 30.33 8.39 -11.32
C ALA A 283 30.67 8.91 -12.73
N LYS A 284 29.73 9.56 -13.40
CA LYS A 284 29.96 10.17 -14.71
C LYS A 284 31.01 11.29 -14.65
N THR A 285 30.99 12.13 -13.61
CA THR A 285 32.01 13.18 -13.41
C THR A 285 33.38 12.57 -13.16
N ALA A 286 33.48 11.55 -12.30
CA ALA A 286 34.74 10.86 -11.99
C ALA A 286 35.36 10.21 -13.25
N SER A 287 34.55 9.64 -14.13
CA SER A 287 35.02 9.07 -15.41
C SER A 287 35.55 10.10 -16.39
N ARG A 288 35.09 11.36 -16.31
CA ARG A 288 35.54 12.45 -17.19
C ARG A 288 36.81 13.12 -16.68
N THR A 289 37.10 13.04 -15.38
CA THR A 289 38.33 13.56 -14.78
C THR A 289 39.48 12.56 -14.79
N SER A 290 39.22 11.30 -15.13
CA SER A 290 40.22 10.21 -15.21
C SER A 290 40.61 9.85 -16.66
N ALA A 291 40.06 10.57 -17.65
CA ALA A 291 40.38 10.48 -19.07
C ALA A 291 41.06 11.79 -19.52
#